data_AF-M0ASU0-F1
#
_entry.id   AF-M0ASU0-F1
#
_cell.length_a   1.000
_cell.length_b   1.000
_cell.length_c   1.000
_cell.angle_alpha   90.00
_cell.angle_beta   90.00
_cell.angle_gamma   90.00
#
_symmetry.space_group_name_H-M   'P 1'
#
loop_
_entity.id
_entity.type
_entity.pdbx_description
1 polymer ?
#
loop_
_entity_poly.entity_id
_entity_poly.type
_entity_poly.pdbx_seq_one_letter_code
_entity_poly.pdbx_strand_id
1 'polypeptide(L)'
;MTDHAINFQSIVEEIRRTGGSRGAGDDRPATGTAGDADAPLVTVDGDDVIAVCQQLFGALAERTEPTTCEFYLHPNNRRALERRLLADDLAVESMPFLERQLWTDVSMPDDVILFMHPDAVTLGGTVTGEHPVGLGTVEITNSSGGSDR
;
A
#
# COMPACT_ATOMS: atom_id res chain seq x y z
N MET A 1 3.68 18.19 18.81
CA MET A 1 3.66 17.69 17.42
C MET A 1 4.98 17.02 17.20
N THR A 2 5.04 15.71 17.38
CA THR A 2 6.27 14.94 17.28
C THR A 2 6.45 14.62 15.81
N ASP A 3 7.39 15.29 15.15
CA ASP A 3 7.91 14.93 13.83
C ASP A 3 8.54 13.53 13.95
N HIS A 4 7.73 12.50 13.75
CA HIS A 4 8.22 11.14 13.58
C HIS A 4 8.42 10.96 12.08
N ALA A 5 9.60 11.32 11.58
CA ALA A 5 9.98 11.07 10.19
C ALA A 5 10.13 9.54 9.99
N ILE A 6 9.00 8.88 9.71
CA ILE A 6 8.97 7.48 9.30
C ILE A 6 9.75 7.38 7.98
N ASN A 7 10.76 6.51 7.94
CA ASN A 7 11.51 6.29 6.70
C ASN A 7 10.77 5.30 5.80
N PHE A 8 9.81 5.83 5.03
CA PHE A 8 8.99 5.03 4.13
C PHE A 8 9.80 4.31 3.04
N GLN A 9 10.92 4.87 2.58
CA GLN A 9 11.78 4.19 1.62
C GLN A 9 12.37 2.90 2.21
N SER A 10 12.91 2.96 3.42
CA SER A 10 13.42 1.77 4.11
C SER A 10 12.34 0.71 4.33
N ILE A 11 11.11 1.13 4.66
CA ILE A 11 9.96 0.23 4.83
C ILE A 11 9.65 -0.48 3.52
N VAL A 12 9.50 0.27 2.43
CA VAL A 12 9.19 -0.28 1.11
C VAL A 12 10.29 -1.22 0.64
N GLU A 13 11.56 -0.87 0.83
CA GLU A 13 12.69 -1.74 0.49
C GLU A 13 12.70 -3.03 1.33
N GLU A 14 12.44 -2.94 2.63
CA GLU A 14 12.37 -4.11 3.51
C GLU A 14 11.21 -5.02 3.13
N ILE A 15 10.05 -4.44 2.83
CA ILE A 15 8.89 -5.19 2.35
C ILE A 15 9.20 -5.86 1.00
N ARG A 16 9.82 -5.15 0.05
CA ARG A 16 10.22 -5.72 -1.25
C ARG A 16 11.25 -6.82 -1.08
N ARG A 17 12.20 -6.66 -0.16
CA ARG A 17 13.19 -7.69 0.19
C ARG A 17 12.53 -8.91 0.81
N THR A 18 11.62 -8.71 1.76
CA THR A 18 10.94 -9.79 2.50
C THR A 18 9.91 -10.51 1.62
N GLY A 19 9.19 -9.77 0.78
CA GLY A 19 8.27 -10.30 -0.22
C GLY A 19 8.99 -10.97 -1.40
N GLY A 20 10.18 -10.49 -1.79
CA GLY A 20 10.97 -11.01 -2.90
C GLY A 20 11.95 -12.15 -2.60
N SER A 21 12.30 -12.40 -1.33
CA SER A 21 13.34 -13.39 -0.96
C SER A 21 12.88 -14.85 -0.84
N ARG A 22 11.66 -15.20 -1.25
CA ARG A 22 11.13 -16.57 -1.09
C ARG A 22 11.51 -17.53 -2.21
N GLY A 23 12.81 -17.87 -2.24
CA GLY A 23 13.35 -18.99 -3.01
C GLY A 23 14.19 -19.98 -2.18
N ALA A 24 14.63 -19.66 -0.96
CA ALA A 24 15.47 -20.58 -0.19
C ALA A 24 15.48 -20.30 1.32
N GLY A 25 14.73 -21.11 2.07
CA GLY A 25 15.19 -21.64 3.38
C GLY A 25 15.24 -20.72 4.60
N ASP A 26 14.18 -19.96 4.91
CA ASP A 26 14.07 -19.30 6.22
C ASP A 26 12.73 -19.63 6.92
N ASP A 27 12.83 -20.06 8.18
CA ASP A 27 11.78 -20.65 9.04
C ASP A 27 10.88 -19.58 9.68
N ARG A 28 10.56 -18.52 8.94
CA ARG A 28 9.62 -17.46 9.36
C ARG A 28 8.23 -17.66 8.74
N PRO A 29 7.15 -17.34 9.48
CA PRO A 29 5.79 -17.68 9.08
C PRO A 29 5.42 -17.17 7.68
N ALA A 30 4.62 -17.96 6.97
CA ALA A 30 4.18 -17.79 5.59
C ALA A 30 3.69 -16.37 5.26
N THR A 31 4.43 -15.59 4.47
CA THR A 31 3.88 -14.52 3.62
C THR A 31 3.18 -15.12 2.42
N GLY A 32 1.86 -15.02 2.43
CA GLY A 32 0.96 -15.43 1.37
C GLY A 32 0.94 -14.51 0.18
N THR A 33 0.87 -15.12 -0.99
CA THR A 33 0.14 -14.55 -2.12
C THR A 33 -1.29 -14.24 -1.69
N ALA A 34 -1.97 -13.26 -2.31
CA ALA A 34 -3.40 -13.01 -2.09
C ALA A 34 -4.18 -14.35 -2.20
N GLY A 35 -4.44 -14.99 -1.06
CA GLY A 35 -4.79 -16.41 -0.99
C GLY A 35 -4.31 -17.16 0.26
N ASP A 36 -3.25 -16.72 0.93
CA ASP A 36 -2.83 -17.26 2.24
C ASP A 36 -3.36 -16.36 3.36
N ALA A 37 -4.40 -16.84 4.06
CA ALA A 37 -5.19 -16.05 5.01
C ALA A 37 -4.39 -15.51 6.22
N ASP A 38 -3.22 -16.09 6.50
CA ASP A 38 -2.39 -15.75 7.67
C ASP A 38 -1.13 -14.92 7.33
N ALA A 39 -0.98 -14.47 6.09
CA ALA A 39 0.18 -13.72 5.63
C ALA A 39 0.39 -12.38 6.36
N PRO A 40 1.46 -12.14 7.13
CA PRO A 40 1.68 -10.84 7.77
C PRO A 40 2.00 -9.73 6.74
N LEU A 41 2.32 -10.11 5.51
CA LEU A 41 2.58 -9.19 4.41
C LEU A 41 1.74 -9.58 3.19
N VAL A 42 1.04 -8.60 2.62
CA VAL A 42 0.29 -8.72 1.37
C VAL A 42 0.87 -7.74 0.36
N THR A 43 1.15 -8.23 -0.85
CA THR A 43 1.56 -7.39 -1.98
C THR A 43 0.52 -7.49 -3.09
N VAL A 44 0.13 -6.36 -3.67
CA VAL A 44 -0.77 -6.30 -4.82
C VAL A 44 -0.19 -5.38 -5.89
N ASP A 45 -0.53 -5.66 -7.15
CA ASP A 45 -0.17 -4.82 -8.27
C ASP A 45 -1.46 -4.43 -9.01
N GLY A 46 -1.53 -3.19 -9.49
CA GLY A 46 -2.68 -2.70 -10.22
C GLY A 46 -2.33 -1.57 -11.16
N ASP A 47 -3.17 -1.38 -12.17
CA ASP A 47 -3.05 -0.38 -13.22
C ASP A 47 -3.52 1.02 -12.78
N ASP A 48 -4.28 1.11 -11.68
CA ASP A 48 -4.68 2.38 -11.09
C ASP A 48 -4.72 2.39 -9.55
N VAL A 49 -4.72 3.60 -8.99
CA VAL A 49 -4.70 3.85 -7.53
C VAL A 49 -5.95 3.30 -6.83
N ILE A 50 -7.12 3.37 -7.46
CA ILE A 50 -8.36 2.88 -6.86
C ILE A 50 -8.34 1.35 -6.78
N ALA A 51 -7.96 0.69 -7.87
CA ALA A 51 -7.84 -0.76 -7.96
C ALA A 51 -6.85 -1.28 -6.92
N VAL A 52 -5.69 -0.64 -6.78
CA VAL A 52 -4.70 -1.00 -5.75
C VAL A 52 -5.25 -0.82 -4.34
N CYS A 53 -5.85 0.33 -4.02
CA CYS A 53 -6.46 0.55 -2.71
C CYS A 53 -7.59 -0.45 -2.39
N GLN A 54 -8.43 -0.78 -3.38
CA GLN A 54 -9.51 -1.76 -3.23
C GLN A 54 -8.97 -3.17 -3.01
N GLN A 55 -7.93 -3.58 -3.74
CA GLN A 55 -7.30 -4.88 -3.57
C GLN A 55 -6.62 -5.00 -2.20
N LEU A 56 -5.86 -3.98 -1.78
CA LEU A 56 -5.25 -3.93 -0.44
C LEU A 56 -6.31 -4.01 0.65
N PHE A 57 -7.37 -3.21 0.54
CA PHE A 57 -8.47 -3.22 1.48
C PHE A 57 -9.17 -4.58 1.49
N GLY A 58 -9.52 -5.14 0.33
CA GLY A 58 -10.18 -6.45 0.25
C GLY A 58 -9.35 -7.58 0.87
N ALA A 59 -8.02 -7.52 0.74
CA ALA A 59 -7.13 -8.54 1.30
C ALA A 59 -6.89 -8.39 2.81
N LEU A 60 -7.01 -7.17 3.36
CA LEU A 60 -6.60 -6.87 4.73
C LEU A 60 -7.72 -6.39 5.65
N ALA A 61 -8.85 -5.91 5.13
CA ALA A 61 -9.90 -5.24 5.91
C ALA A 61 -10.48 -6.12 7.04
N GLU A 62 -10.62 -7.42 6.81
CA GLU A 62 -11.11 -8.36 7.84
C GLU A 62 -10.08 -8.67 8.93
N ARG A 63 -8.81 -8.33 8.68
CA ARG A 63 -7.64 -8.60 9.54
C ARG A 63 -7.12 -7.35 10.25
N THR A 64 -7.63 -6.19 9.85
CA THR A 64 -7.22 -4.87 10.33
C THR A 64 -8.36 -4.17 11.05
N GLU A 65 -8.06 -3.51 12.15
CA GLU A 65 -9.07 -2.73 12.86
C GLU A 65 -9.41 -1.44 12.08
N PRO A 66 -10.69 -1.14 11.87
CA PRO A 66 -11.12 -0.06 11.00
C PRO A 66 -10.58 1.34 11.29
N THR A 67 -10.34 1.63 12.56
CA THR A 67 -10.01 2.96 13.07
C THR A 67 -8.51 3.20 13.20
N THR A 68 -7.71 2.15 13.09
CA THR A 68 -6.27 2.20 13.42
C THR A 68 -5.37 1.93 12.23
N CYS A 69 -5.86 1.25 11.18
CA CYS A 69 -5.10 1.06 9.95
C CYS A 69 -5.32 2.20 8.95
N GLU A 70 -4.23 2.58 8.29
CA GLU A 70 -4.16 3.80 7.49
C GLU A 70 -3.49 3.51 6.15
N PHE A 71 -3.89 4.29 5.14
CA PHE A 71 -3.20 4.34 3.85
C PHE A 71 -2.13 5.43 3.86
N TYR A 72 -0.93 5.07 3.44
CA TYR A 72 0.16 6.01 3.18
C TYR A 72 0.46 6.02 1.69
N LEU A 73 0.51 7.22 1.10
CA LEU A 73 0.67 7.39 -0.34
C LEU A 73 1.48 8.64 -0.67
N HIS A 74 2.12 8.66 -1.82
CA HIS A 74 2.72 9.88 -2.34
C HIS A 74 1.61 10.90 -2.72
N PRO A 75 1.83 12.22 -2.60
CA PRO A 75 0.87 13.24 -3.04
C PRO A 75 0.39 13.11 -4.50
N ASN A 76 1.20 12.53 -5.38
CA ASN A 76 0.79 12.24 -6.77
C ASN A 76 -0.34 11.19 -6.81
N ASN A 77 -0.23 10.13 -6.01
CA ASN A 77 -1.26 9.09 -5.90
C ASN A 77 -2.54 9.66 -5.31
N ARG A 78 -2.45 10.60 -4.36
CA ARG A 78 -3.63 11.29 -3.83
C ARG A 78 -4.35 12.08 -4.91
N ARG A 79 -3.60 12.85 -5.69
CA ARG A 79 -4.17 13.63 -6.80
C ARG A 79 -4.77 12.73 -7.88
N ALA A 80 -4.14 11.59 -8.17
CA ALA A 80 -4.68 10.61 -9.12
C ALA A 80 -5.99 9.99 -8.60
N LEU A 81 -6.04 9.61 -7.32
CA LEU A 81 -7.25 9.14 -6.64
C LEU A 81 -8.37 10.17 -6.72
N GLU A 82 -8.12 11.41 -6.30
CA GLU A 82 -9.11 12.50 -6.32
C GLU A 82 -9.64 12.77 -7.74
N ARG A 83 -8.75 12.78 -8.75
CA ARG A 83 -9.17 12.95 -10.16
C ARG A 83 -10.06 11.81 -10.64
N ARG A 84 -9.74 10.56 -10.29
CA ARG A 84 -10.53 9.40 -10.69
C ARG A 84 -11.91 9.40 -10.03
N LEU A 85 -11.96 9.71 -8.73
CA LEU A 85 -13.22 9.88 -8.00
C LEU A 85 -14.12 10.97 -8.63
N LEU A 86 -13.53 12.07 -9.10
CA LEU A 86 -14.27 13.13 -9.80
C LEU A 86 -14.68 12.77 -11.23
N ALA A 87 -13.90 11.94 -11.93
CA ALA A 87 -14.09 11.66 -13.35
C ALA A 87 -15.11 10.55 -13.62
N ASP A 88 -15.12 9.49 -12.81
CA ASP A 88 -15.96 8.31 -13.04
C ASP A 88 -17.36 8.41 -12.40
N ASP A 89 -17.72 9.56 -11.79
CA ASP A 89 -18.94 9.76 -11.00
C ASP A 89 -19.17 8.60 -10.01
N LEU A 90 -18.06 8.05 -9.51
CA LEU A 90 -18.06 6.88 -8.65
C LEU A 90 -18.76 7.25 -7.36
N ALA A 91 -19.73 6.43 -6.96
CA ALA A 91 -20.39 6.60 -5.67
C ALA A 91 -19.33 6.41 -4.58
N VAL A 92 -18.85 7.50 -4.00
CA VAL A 92 -17.91 7.50 -2.86
C VAL A 92 -18.44 6.61 -1.73
N GLU A 93 -19.76 6.56 -1.57
CA GLU A 93 -20.48 5.69 -0.61
C GLU A 93 -20.29 4.18 -0.89
N SER A 94 -19.84 3.78 -2.08
CA SER A 94 -19.60 2.39 -2.48
C SER A 94 -18.15 1.94 -2.31
N MET A 95 -17.26 2.79 -1.78
CA MET A 95 -15.84 2.49 -1.59
C MET A 95 -15.47 2.46 -0.10
N PRO A 96 -15.56 1.30 0.57
CA PRO A 96 -15.29 1.19 2.01
C PRO A 96 -13.87 1.58 2.41
N PHE A 97 -12.89 1.48 1.49
CA PHE A 97 -11.52 1.89 1.79
C PHE A 97 -11.39 3.40 2.03
N LEU A 98 -12.30 4.23 1.51
CA LEU A 98 -12.31 5.68 1.76
C LEU A 98 -12.73 6.04 3.19
N GLU A 99 -13.29 5.08 3.95
CA GLU A 99 -13.54 5.23 5.39
C GLU A 99 -12.24 5.16 6.21
N ARG A 100 -11.13 4.73 5.61
CA ARG A 100 -9.81 4.69 6.24
C ARG A 100 -9.11 6.04 6.14
N GLN A 101 -8.19 6.30 7.08
CA GLN A 101 -7.35 7.49 7.02
C GLN A 101 -6.38 7.41 5.84
N LEU A 102 -6.24 8.52 5.11
CA LEU A 102 -5.35 8.67 3.96
C LEU A 102 -4.28 9.72 4.31
N TRP A 103 -3.06 9.25 4.54
CA TRP A 103 -1.88 10.08 4.80
C TRP A 103 -1.04 10.23 3.54
N THR A 104 -0.54 11.44 3.33
CA THR A 104 0.37 11.74 2.23
C THR A 104 1.73 12.17 2.72
N ASP A 105 2.78 11.58 2.14
CA ASP A 105 4.16 11.92 2.44
C ASP A 105 5.00 11.97 1.15
N VAL A 106 5.87 12.97 1.02
CA VAL A 106 6.73 13.15 -0.17
C VAL A 106 7.89 12.15 -0.24
N SER A 107 8.22 11.50 0.88
CA SER A 107 9.23 10.44 0.93
C SER A 107 8.70 9.08 0.48
N MET A 108 7.37 8.91 0.38
CA MET A 108 6.75 7.73 -0.23
C MET A 108 7.08 7.66 -1.72
N PRO A 109 7.48 6.48 -2.26
CA PRO A 109 7.59 6.28 -3.69
C PRO A 109 6.24 6.57 -4.40
N ASP A 110 6.28 7.20 -5.57
CA ASP A 110 5.08 7.58 -6.29
C ASP A 110 4.41 6.43 -7.05
N ASP A 111 5.09 5.30 -7.18
CA ASP A 111 4.56 4.03 -7.67
C ASP A 111 3.97 3.15 -6.55
N VAL A 112 4.04 3.58 -5.28
CA VAL A 112 3.68 2.72 -4.13
C VAL A 112 2.56 3.31 -3.29
N ILE A 113 1.73 2.40 -2.75
CA ILE A 113 0.73 2.64 -1.73
C ILE A 113 0.98 1.66 -0.59
N LEU A 114 1.01 2.13 0.65
CA LEU A 114 1.08 1.28 1.83
C LEU A 114 -0.26 1.30 2.56
N PHE A 115 -0.68 0.15 3.08
CA PHE A 115 -1.80 0.02 3.99
C PHE A 115 -1.35 -0.74 5.23
N MET A 116 -1.28 -0.07 6.38
CA MET A 116 -0.75 -0.69 7.59
C MET A 116 -1.25 -0.01 8.87
N HIS A 117 -1.09 -0.71 9.99
CA HIS A 117 -1.15 -0.10 11.31
C HIS A 117 0.14 0.71 11.58
N PRO A 118 0.09 1.88 12.25
CA PRO A 118 1.29 2.65 12.62
C PRO A 118 2.31 1.83 13.41
N ASP A 119 1.86 0.92 14.28
CA ASP A 119 2.73 0.04 15.07
C ASP A 119 3.25 -1.20 14.29
N ALA A 120 2.84 -1.37 13.02
CA ALA A 120 3.37 -2.44 12.17
C ALA A 120 4.84 -2.19 11.78
N VAL A 121 5.34 -0.97 11.95
CA VAL A 121 6.69 -0.55 11.59
C VAL A 121 7.37 0.18 12.74
N THR A 122 8.66 -0.08 12.90
CA THR A 122 9.50 0.69 13.82
C THR A 122 9.89 2.03 13.20
N LEU A 123 10.32 2.99 14.03
CA LEU A 123 10.88 4.26 13.57
C LEU A 123 12.09 4.09 12.64
N GLY A 124 12.81 2.96 12.72
CA GLY A 124 13.92 2.63 11.84
C GLY A 124 13.49 2.11 10.45
N GLY A 125 12.18 1.96 10.22
CA GLY A 125 11.62 1.44 8.97
C GLY A 125 11.62 -0.08 8.86
N THR A 126 11.58 -0.79 9.99
CA THR A 126 11.52 -2.27 10.03
C THR A 126 10.10 -2.73 10.33
N VAL A 127 9.60 -3.69 9.56
CA VAL A 127 8.30 -4.33 9.79
C VAL A 127 8.40 -5.26 11.01
N THR A 128 7.53 -5.09 12.00
CA THR A 128 7.55 -5.87 13.25
C THR A 128 6.97 -7.28 13.08
N GLY A 129 6.04 -7.45 12.13
CA GLY A 129 5.32 -8.70 11.89
C GLY A 129 4.16 -8.95 12.85
N GLU A 130 3.89 -8.04 13.78
CA GLU A 130 2.78 -8.14 14.75
C GLU A 130 1.44 -7.72 14.13
N HIS A 131 1.48 -6.86 13.12
CA HIS A 131 0.32 -6.38 12.38
C HIS A 131 0.48 -6.66 10.89
N PRO A 132 -0.63 -6.95 10.18
CA PRO A 132 -0.58 -7.14 8.75
C PRO A 132 -0.21 -5.85 8.03
N VAL A 133 0.65 -5.96 7.02
CA VAL A 133 1.12 -4.86 6.17
C VAL A 133 0.75 -5.15 4.72
N GLY A 134 0.19 -4.15 4.05
CA GLY A 134 -0.13 -4.16 2.64
C GLY A 134 0.80 -3.24 1.86
N LEU A 135 1.39 -3.73 0.77
CA LEU A 135 2.11 -2.93 -0.20
C LEU A 135 1.47 -3.10 -1.58
N GLY A 136 1.03 -1.98 -2.14
CA GLY A 136 0.45 -1.91 -3.47
C GLY A 136 1.40 -1.20 -4.42
N THR A 137 1.68 -1.79 -5.58
CA THR A 137 2.36 -1.10 -6.67
C THR A 137 1.33 -0.63 -7.69
N VAL A 138 1.40 0.64 -8.06
CA VAL A 138 0.62 1.20 -9.16
C VAL A 138 1.52 1.17 -10.39
N GLU A 139 1.11 0.43 -11.42
CA GLU A 139 1.77 0.50 -12.72
C GLU A 139 1.51 1.89 -13.30
N ILE A 140 2.49 2.77 -13.16
CA ILE A 140 2.50 4.04 -13.87
C ILE A 140 2.64 3.68 -15.35
N THR A 141 1.51 3.58 -16.05
CA THR A 141 1.48 3.58 -17.51
C THR A 141 1.99 4.94 -17.94
N ASN A 142 3.31 5.08 -18.01
CA ASN A 142 3.94 6.13 -18.76
C ASN A 142 3.44 5.94 -20.18
N SER A 143 2.47 6.75 -20.58
CA SER A 143 2.09 7.00 -21.96
C SER A 143 3.28 7.65 -22.68
N SER A 144 4.38 6.91 -22.79
CA SER A 144 5.51 7.14 -23.67
C SER A 144 5.21 6.36 -24.95
N GLY A 145 4.18 6.78 -25.67
CA GLY A 145 3.82 6.29 -26.99
C GLY A 145 3.66 7.48 -27.92
N GLY A 146 4.64 7.65 -28.81
CA GLY A 146 4.94 8.91 -29.47
C GLY A 146 3.93 9.39 -30.51
N SER A 147 3.85 10.72 -30.62
CA SER A 147 3.58 11.39 -31.90
C SER A 147 4.92 11.71 -32.54
N ASP A 148 5.49 10.72 -33.22
CA ASP A 148 6.47 10.92 -34.28
C ASP A 148 5.72 10.66 -35.59
N ARG A 149 5.17 11.74 -36.18
CA ARG A 149 4.92 11.99 -37.62
C ARG A 149 4.02 13.19 -37.85
#